data_AF-A0A141RLK4-F1
#
_entry.id   AF-A0A141RLK4-F1
#
_cell.length_a   1.000
_cell.length_b   1.000
_cell.length_c   1.000
_cell.angle_alpha   90.00
_cell.angle_beta   90.00
_cell.angle_gamma   90.00
#
_symmetry.space_group_name_H-M   'P 1'
#
loop_
_entity.id
_entity.type
_entity.pdbx_description
1 polymer ?
#
loop_
_entity_poly.entity_id
_entity_poly.type
_entity_poly.pdbx_seq_one_letter_code
_entity_poly.pdbx_strand_id
1 'polypeptide(L)'
;SAAALQYSDNTAMNKMISYLGGPEKVTAFAQSIGDVTFRLDRTEPALNSAIPGDKRDTTTPLAMAESLRKLTLGNALGEQQRAQLVTWLKGNTTGGQSIRAGLPASWAVGDKTGAGDYGTTNDIAVIWPENHAPLVLVTYFTQPQQGAKSRKEVLAAAAKIVTEGL
;
A
#
# COMPACT_ATOMS: atom_id res chain seq x y z
N SER A 1 10.03 -8.92 2.29
CA SER A 1 10.46 -9.38 3.62
C SER A 1 9.51 -8.82 4.66
N ALA A 2 9.42 -9.42 5.85
CA ALA A 2 8.64 -8.85 6.95
C ALA A 2 9.14 -7.45 7.33
N ALA A 3 10.47 -7.21 7.33
CA ALA A 3 11.04 -5.90 7.65
C ALA A 3 10.52 -4.76 6.74
N ALA A 4 10.54 -4.96 5.42
CA ALA A 4 10.05 -3.96 4.46
C ALA A 4 8.53 -3.72 4.61
N LEU A 5 7.75 -4.76 4.92
CA LEU A 5 6.30 -4.63 5.02
C LEU A 5 5.83 -4.11 6.39
N GLN A 6 6.36 -4.65 7.48
CA GLN A 6 5.86 -4.40 8.84
C GLN A 6 6.49 -3.19 9.52
N TYR A 7 7.70 -2.82 9.12
CA TYR A 7 8.46 -1.71 9.71
C TYR A 7 8.82 -0.64 8.69
N SER A 8 8.45 -0.83 7.42
CA SER A 8 8.79 0.08 6.32
C SER A 8 10.30 0.30 6.18
N ASP A 9 11.10 -0.76 6.39
CA ASP A 9 12.56 -0.69 6.29
C ASP A 9 13.01 -0.48 4.82
N ASN A 10 13.53 0.71 4.55
CA ASN A 10 14.00 1.13 3.22
C ASN A 10 15.23 0.36 2.73
N THR A 11 16.10 -0.10 3.65
CA THR A 11 17.25 -0.94 3.27
C THR A 11 16.75 -2.31 2.82
N ALA A 12 15.80 -2.89 3.54
CA ALA A 12 15.16 -4.14 3.13
C ALA A 12 14.45 -4.01 1.78
N MET A 13 13.76 -2.89 1.53
CA MET A 13 13.16 -2.60 0.22
C MET A 13 14.22 -2.54 -0.89
N ASN A 14 15.30 -1.79 -0.70
CA ASN A 14 16.39 -1.71 -1.68
C ASN A 14 17.05 -3.06 -1.96
N LYS A 15 17.22 -3.91 -0.93
CA LYS A 15 17.73 -5.28 -1.13
C LYS A 15 16.77 -6.15 -1.93
N MET A 16 15.46 -6.03 -1.70
CA MET A 16 14.46 -6.73 -2.51
C MET A 16 14.48 -6.27 -3.97
N ILE A 17 14.51 -4.95 -4.22
CA ILE A 17 14.62 -4.40 -5.58
C ILE A 17 15.88 -4.92 -6.27
N SER A 18 17.03 -4.86 -5.58
CA SER A 18 18.30 -5.36 -6.11
C SER A 18 18.27 -6.86 -6.40
N TYR A 19 17.65 -7.66 -5.53
CA TYR A 19 17.50 -9.11 -5.73
C TYR A 19 16.66 -9.42 -6.97
N LEU A 20 15.61 -8.63 -7.23
CA LEU A 20 14.77 -8.78 -8.41
C LEU A 20 15.46 -8.30 -9.70
N GLY A 21 16.53 -7.50 -9.59
CA GLY A 21 17.32 -6.99 -10.70
C GLY A 21 17.08 -5.52 -11.05
N GLY A 22 16.32 -4.76 -10.25
CA GLY A 22 16.08 -3.33 -10.46
C GLY A 22 14.61 -2.91 -10.38
N PRO A 23 14.30 -1.59 -10.29
CA PRO A 23 12.93 -1.07 -10.25
C PRO A 23 12.04 -1.54 -11.41
N GLU A 24 12.61 -1.67 -12.60
CA GLU A 24 11.94 -2.15 -13.81
C GLU A 24 11.45 -3.59 -13.66
N LYS A 25 12.09 -4.41 -12.83
CA LYS A 25 11.67 -5.80 -12.56
C LYS A 25 10.47 -5.86 -11.63
N VAL A 26 10.32 -4.89 -10.73
CA VAL A 26 9.09 -4.71 -9.94
C VAL A 26 7.94 -4.28 -10.86
N THR A 27 8.21 -3.35 -11.77
CA THR A 27 7.23 -2.92 -12.78
C THR A 27 6.81 -4.08 -13.70
N ALA A 28 7.78 -4.89 -14.16
CA ALA A 28 7.49 -6.08 -14.97
C ALA A 28 6.65 -7.11 -14.21
N PHE A 29 6.89 -7.30 -12.90
CA PHE A 29 6.03 -8.14 -12.07
C PHE A 29 4.59 -7.61 -12.02
N ALA A 30 4.41 -6.30 -11.81
CA ALA A 30 3.08 -5.68 -11.84
C ALA A 30 2.35 -5.94 -13.18
N GLN A 31 3.05 -5.77 -14.31
CA GLN A 31 2.51 -6.08 -15.64
C GLN A 31 2.14 -7.56 -15.79
N SER A 32 2.94 -8.48 -15.22
CA SER A 32 2.66 -9.92 -15.28
C SER A 32 1.36 -10.33 -14.56
N ILE A 33 0.90 -9.54 -13.57
CA ILE A 33 -0.39 -9.72 -12.90
C ILE A 33 -1.51 -8.85 -13.50
N GLY A 34 -1.24 -8.24 -14.66
CA GLY A 34 -2.18 -7.42 -15.42
C GLY A 34 -2.29 -5.96 -14.97
N ASP A 35 -1.35 -5.44 -14.18
CA ASP A 35 -1.28 -4.03 -13.83
C ASP A 35 -0.39 -3.29 -14.84
N VAL A 36 -1.03 -2.54 -15.74
CA VAL A 36 -0.36 -1.73 -16.77
C VAL A 36 -0.20 -0.26 -16.36
N THR A 37 -0.57 0.09 -15.12
CA THR A 37 -0.55 1.48 -14.61
C THR A 37 0.60 1.70 -13.65
N PHE A 38 0.88 0.73 -12.79
CA PHE A 38 1.96 0.79 -11.82
C PHE A 38 3.32 0.96 -12.50
N ARG A 39 4.16 1.83 -11.94
CA ARG A 39 5.56 1.96 -12.29
C ARG A 39 6.41 2.26 -11.06
N LEU A 40 7.56 1.61 -11.01
CA LEU A 40 8.64 1.90 -10.08
C LEU A 40 9.87 2.26 -10.89
N ASP A 41 10.40 3.46 -10.66
CA ASP A 41 11.46 4.07 -11.47
C ASP A 41 12.74 4.29 -10.67
N ARG A 42 12.64 4.39 -9.33
CA ARG A 42 13.76 4.68 -8.44
C ARG A 42 13.80 3.73 -7.23
N THR A 43 14.92 3.76 -6.53
CA THR A 43 15.13 3.08 -5.25
C THR A 43 14.87 4.02 -4.07
N GLU A 44 14.83 3.48 -2.86
CA GLU A 44 14.79 4.27 -1.63
C GLU A 44 16.11 5.05 -1.44
N PRO A 45 16.06 6.31 -0.95
CA PRO A 45 14.86 7.07 -0.56
C PRO A 45 14.22 7.89 -1.70
N ALA A 46 14.84 7.92 -2.89
CA ALA A 46 14.51 8.87 -3.96
C ALA A 46 13.08 8.71 -4.53
N LEU A 47 12.50 7.51 -4.44
CA LEU A 47 11.13 7.24 -4.88
C LEU A 47 10.07 8.06 -4.11
N ASN A 48 10.40 8.57 -2.92
CA ASN A 48 9.47 9.32 -2.06
C ASN A 48 9.42 10.84 -2.33
N SER A 49 10.07 11.33 -3.39
CA SER A 49 10.08 12.76 -3.73
C SER A 49 8.69 13.35 -4.03
N ALA A 50 7.73 12.52 -4.45
CA ALA A 50 6.30 12.85 -4.61
C ALA A 50 6.00 14.19 -5.30
N ILE A 51 6.84 14.60 -6.26
CA ILE A 51 6.74 15.90 -6.92
C ILE A 51 5.42 15.97 -7.72
N PRO A 52 4.56 16.98 -7.49
CA PRO A 52 3.33 17.14 -8.25
C PRO A 52 3.59 17.17 -9.77
N GLY A 53 2.90 16.28 -10.51
CA GLY A 53 3.05 16.15 -11.96
C GLY A 53 4.18 15.23 -12.43
N ASP A 54 5.09 14.81 -11.54
CA ASP A 54 6.06 13.75 -11.85
C ASP A 54 5.34 12.41 -11.93
N LYS A 55 5.59 11.67 -13.01
CA LYS A 55 4.97 10.37 -13.26
C LYS A 55 5.75 9.21 -12.62
N ARG A 56 6.99 9.44 -12.19
CA ARG A 56 7.82 8.37 -11.64
C ARG A 56 7.30 7.85 -10.31
N ASP A 57 7.40 6.54 -10.09
CA ASP A 57 7.00 5.88 -8.84
C ASP A 57 5.51 6.10 -8.50
N THR A 58 4.65 6.10 -9.52
CA THR A 58 3.22 6.35 -9.39
C THR A 58 2.36 5.16 -9.81
N THR A 59 1.11 5.20 -9.34
CA THR A 59 0.01 4.35 -9.81
C THR A 59 -1.32 5.11 -9.57
N THR A 60 -2.45 4.49 -9.87
CA THR A 60 -3.77 5.02 -9.51
C THR A 60 -4.42 4.21 -8.38
N PRO A 61 -5.36 4.79 -7.61
CA PRO A 61 -6.07 4.04 -6.57
C PRO A 61 -6.76 2.76 -7.09
N LEU A 62 -7.37 2.83 -8.28
CA LEU A 62 -8.04 1.69 -8.90
C LEU A 62 -7.05 0.56 -9.23
N ALA A 63 -5.96 0.87 -9.94
CA ALA A 63 -4.96 -0.13 -10.32
C ALA A 63 -4.33 -0.81 -9.09
N MET A 64 -3.98 -0.04 -8.07
CA MET A 64 -3.44 -0.60 -6.83
C MET A 64 -4.46 -1.45 -6.07
N ALA A 65 -5.73 -1.06 -6.02
CA ALA A 65 -6.77 -1.86 -5.38
C ALA A 65 -6.97 -3.20 -6.09
N GLU A 66 -6.97 -3.22 -7.42
CA GLU A 66 -7.04 -4.45 -8.20
C GLU A 66 -5.82 -5.35 -7.99
N SER A 67 -4.61 -4.77 -8.03
CA SER A 67 -3.37 -5.49 -7.74
C SER A 67 -3.36 -6.08 -6.33
N LEU A 68 -3.72 -5.29 -5.32
CA LEU A 68 -3.79 -5.76 -3.94
C LEU A 68 -4.82 -6.89 -3.79
N ARG A 69 -6.01 -6.77 -4.40
CA ARG A 69 -7.02 -7.84 -4.43
C ARG A 69 -6.46 -9.12 -5.06
N LYS A 70 -5.82 -9.03 -6.23
CA LYS A 70 -5.24 -10.18 -6.94
C LYS A 70 -4.16 -10.88 -6.12
N LEU A 71 -3.32 -10.11 -5.43
CA LEU A 71 -2.19 -10.62 -4.64
C LEU A 71 -2.62 -11.26 -3.32
N THR A 72 -3.71 -10.81 -2.70
CA THR A 72 -4.10 -11.21 -1.33
C THR A 72 -5.33 -12.11 -1.27
N LEU A 73 -6.25 -11.99 -2.22
CA LEU A 73 -7.52 -12.72 -2.27
C LEU A 73 -7.68 -13.52 -3.57
N GLY A 74 -7.02 -13.10 -4.65
CA GLY A 74 -7.02 -13.76 -5.96
C GLY A 74 -5.89 -14.78 -6.14
N ASN A 75 -5.65 -15.20 -7.39
CA ASN A 75 -4.71 -16.27 -7.72
C ASN A 75 -3.42 -15.77 -8.40
N ALA A 76 -3.03 -14.50 -8.18
CA ALA A 76 -1.77 -13.98 -8.74
C ALA A 76 -0.53 -14.61 -8.07
N LEU A 77 -0.69 -15.13 -6.85
CA LEU A 77 0.31 -15.87 -6.11
C LEU A 77 -0.19 -17.29 -5.84
N GLY A 78 0.74 -18.23 -5.67
CA GLY A 78 0.44 -19.54 -5.08
C GLY A 78 -0.12 -19.39 -3.66
N GLU A 79 -0.88 -20.39 -3.21
CA GLU A 79 -1.63 -20.33 -1.96
C GLU A 79 -0.75 -19.99 -0.74
N GLN A 80 0.41 -20.65 -0.62
CA GLN A 80 1.34 -20.41 0.48
C GLN A 80 1.92 -18.98 0.46
N GLN A 81 2.26 -18.47 -0.73
CA GLN A 81 2.81 -17.12 -0.89
C GLN A 81 1.76 -16.04 -0.61
N ARG A 82 0.51 -16.27 -1.04
CA ARG A 82 -0.64 -15.42 -0.71
C ARG A 82 -0.89 -15.37 0.79
N ALA A 83 -0.92 -16.53 1.46
CA ALA A 83 -1.09 -16.61 2.90
C ALA A 83 0.05 -15.92 3.67
N GLN A 84 1.29 -16.05 3.19
CA GLN A 84 2.45 -15.36 3.76
C GLN A 84 2.36 -13.84 3.61
N LEU A 85 1.96 -13.35 2.43
CA LEU A 85 1.76 -11.91 2.19
C LEU A 85 0.67 -11.34 3.11
N VAL A 86 -0.47 -12.02 3.20
CA VAL A 86 -1.57 -11.62 4.10
C VAL A 86 -1.11 -11.62 5.57
N THR A 87 -0.34 -12.62 5.99
CA THR A 87 0.24 -12.67 7.34
C THR A 87 1.16 -11.48 7.60
N TRP A 88 2.04 -11.14 6.65
CA TRP A 88 2.92 -9.98 6.81
C TRP A 88 2.14 -8.67 6.87
N LEU A 89 1.13 -8.47 6.02
CA LEU A 89 0.28 -7.27 6.03
C LEU A 89 -0.49 -7.12 7.34
N LYS A 90 -1.08 -8.19 7.87
CA LYS A 90 -1.77 -8.18 9.17
C LYS A 90 -0.83 -7.82 10.33
N GLY A 91 0.44 -8.21 10.23
CA GLY A 91 1.48 -7.88 11.21
C GLY A 91 2.09 -6.48 11.04
N ASN A 92 1.55 -5.59 10.20
CA ASN A 92 2.10 -4.25 10.04
C ASN A 92 2.02 -3.44 11.35
N THR A 93 3.11 -2.75 11.70
CA THR A 93 3.23 -1.92 12.91
C THR A 93 2.96 -0.44 12.65
N THR A 94 2.91 -0.02 11.38
CA THR A 94 2.86 1.41 10.99
C THR A 94 1.46 1.97 10.75
N GLY A 95 0.46 1.08 10.59
CA GLY A 95 -0.90 1.38 10.12
C GLY A 95 -1.91 1.85 11.16
N GLY A 96 -1.56 1.82 12.45
CA GLY A 96 -2.53 2.01 13.55
C GLY A 96 -3.31 3.34 13.53
N GLN A 97 -2.80 4.36 12.83
CA GLN A 97 -3.39 5.70 12.74
C GLN A 97 -3.97 6.03 11.36
N SER A 98 -3.87 5.11 10.39
CA SER A 98 -4.28 5.32 8.99
C SER A 98 -5.66 4.69 8.74
N ILE A 99 -5.85 3.82 7.74
CA ILE A 99 -7.14 3.17 7.46
C ILE A 99 -7.69 2.49 8.73
N ARG A 100 -6.84 1.78 9.47
CA ARG A 100 -7.24 1.04 10.68
C ARG A 100 -7.96 1.90 11.72
N ALA A 101 -7.58 3.19 11.85
CA ALA A 101 -8.19 4.09 12.82
C ALA A 101 -9.61 4.54 12.44
N GLY A 102 -10.00 4.36 11.17
CA GLY A 102 -11.35 4.67 10.68
C GLY A 102 -12.35 3.53 10.81
N LEU A 103 -11.93 2.34 11.25
CA LEU A 103 -12.71 1.11 11.18
C LEU A 103 -13.10 0.59 12.58
N PRO A 104 -14.15 -0.24 12.70
CA PRO A 104 -14.45 -0.95 13.94
C PRO A 104 -13.27 -1.78 14.43
N ALA A 105 -13.02 -1.76 15.75
CA ALA A 105 -11.88 -2.46 16.35
C ALA A 105 -11.95 -4.00 16.20
N SER A 106 -13.14 -4.56 15.94
CA SER A 106 -13.31 -5.99 15.70
C SER A 106 -12.85 -6.42 14.31
N TRP A 107 -12.72 -5.50 13.36
CA TRP A 107 -12.33 -5.83 11.99
C TRP A 107 -10.83 -6.08 11.90
N ALA A 108 -10.44 -7.22 11.32
CA ALA A 108 -9.04 -7.48 11.05
C ALA A 108 -8.59 -6.67 9.83
N VAL A 109 -7.39 -6.08 9.91
CA VAL A 109 -6.82 -5.25 8.85
C VAL A 109 -5.40 -5.71 8.55
N GLY A 110 -5.12 -5.92 7.27
CA GLY A 110 -3.77 -6.11 6.76
C GLY A 110 -3.45 -4.98 5.81
N ASP A 111 -2.50 -4.13 6.19
CA ASP A 111 -2.26 -2.86 5.53
C ASP A 111 -0.77 -2.59 5.27
N LYS A 112 -0.50 -1.64 4.38
CA LYS A 112 0.83 -1.07 4.18
C LYS A 112 0.73 0.44 3.97
N THR A 113 1.37 1.17 4.89
CA THR A 113 1.48 2.63 4.82
C THR A 113 2.57 3.09 3.85
N GLY A 114 2.47 4.34 3.39
CA GLY A 114 3.52 5.04 2.65
C GLY A 114 3.54 6.52 3.02
N ALA A 115 4.71 7.13 3.02
CA ALA A 115 4.89 8.55 3.29
C ALA A 115 6.03 9.11 2.44
N GLY A 116 5.96 10.40 2.12
CA GLY A 116 7.00 11.07 1.35
C GLY A 116 6.93 12.58 1.48
N ASP A 117 7.70 13.26 0.63
CA ASP A 117 7.61 14.71 0.46
C ASP A 117 6.18 15.14 0.08
N TYR A 118 5.92 16.44 0.10
CA TYR A 118 4.61 17.01 -0.20
C TYR A 118 3.53 16.56 0.79
N GLY A 119 3.93 16.19 2.01
CA GLY A 119 3.06 15.60 3.01
C GLY A 119 2.27 14.40 2.50
N THR A 120 2.84 13.67 1.53
CA THR A 120 2.23 12.49 0.94
C THR A 120 2.01 11.46 2.04
N THR A 121 0.77 10.97 2.16
CA THR A 121 0.33 10.08 3.22
C THR A 121 -0.60 9.05 2.60
N ASN A 122 -0.13 7.80 2.55
CA ASN A 122 -0.78 6.74 1.81
C ASN A 122 -1.03 5.54 2.72
N ASP A 123 -2.08 4.80 2.42
CA ASP A 123 -2.34 3.49 3.02
C ASP A 123 -3.16 2.63 2.06
N ILE A 124 -2.83 1.34 1.99
CA ILE A 124 -3.56 0.33 1.22
C ILE A 124 -3.85 -0.85 2.12
N ALA A 125 -5.08 -1.35 2.10
CA ALA A 125 -5.52 -2.36 3.06
C ALA A 125 -6.42 -3.41 2.43
N VAL A 126 -6.28 -4.63 2.93
CA VAL A 126 -7.31 -5.66 2.89
C VAL A 126 -7.95 -5.70 4.26
N ILE A 127 -9.28 -5.67 4.30
CA ILE A 127 -10.08 -5.54 5.50
C ILE A 127 -10.99 -6.76 5.56
N TRP A 128 -11.11 -7.37 6.74
CA TRP A 128 -12.02 -8.48 6.99
C TRP A 128 -13.07 -8.03 8.01
N PRO A 129 -14.21 -7.49 7.54
CA PRO A 129 -15.36 -7.19 8.40
C PRO A 129 -15.92 -8.46 9.04
N GLU A 130 -16.55 -8.31 10.20
CA GLU A 130 -17.39 -9.37 10.76
C GLU A 130 -18.62 -9.58 9.86
N ASN A 131 -18.94 -10.82 9.49
CA ASN A 131 -20.13 -11.19 8.71
C ASN A 131 -20.22 -10.65 7.26
N HIS A 132 -19.17 -10.04 6.71
CA HIS A 132 -19.10 -9.66 5.29
C HIS A 132 -17.88 -10.25 4.59
N ALA A 133 -17.93 -10.26 3.26
CA ALA A 133 -16.77 -10.60 2.45
C ALA A 133 -15.63 -9.58 2.65
N PRO A 134 -14.36 -9.96 2.46
CA PRO A 134 -13.23 -9.04 2.59
C PRO A 134 -13.33 -7.86 1.62
N LEU A 135 -12.88 -6.69 2.06
CA LEU A 135 -12.81 -5.46 1.29
C LEU A 135 -11.36 -5.13 0.95
N VAL A 136 -11.16 -4.42 -0.16
CA VAL A 136 -9.87 -3.81 -0.50
C VAL A 136 -10.07 -2.31 -0.59
N LEU A 137 -9.27 -1.56 0.16
CA LEU A 137 -9.34 -0.10 0.22
C LEU A 137 -7.96 0.50 -0.03
N VAL A 138 -7.91 1.51 -0.91
CA VAL A 138 -6.72 2.28 -1.21
C VAL A 138 -7.01 3.75 -0.96
N THR A 139 -6.22 4.38 -0.11
CA THR A 139 -6.32 5.81 0.17
C THR A 139 -4.97 6.46 -0.07
N TYR A 140 -4.91 7.35 -1.07
CA TYR A 140 -3.75 8.16 -1.37
C TYR A 140 -4.06 9.64 -1.14
N PHE A 141 -3.15 10.33 -0.47
CA PHE A 141 -3.28 11.75 -0.17
C PHE A 141 -1.94 12.44 -0.34
N THR A 142 -1.93 13.60 -0.99
CA THR A 142 -0.74 14.45 -1.20
C THR A 142 -1.15 15.93 -1.16
N GLN A 143 -0.20 16.82 -0.90
CA GLN A 143 -0.44 18.24 -0.65
C GLN A 143 0.42 19.12 -1.57
N PRO A 144 0.05 20.39 -1.80
CA PRO A 144 0.80 21.25 -2.73
C PRO A 144 2.16 21.74 -2.19
N GLN A 145 2.38 21.75 -0.87
CA GLN A 145 3.62 22.24 -0.26
C GLN A 145 4.59 21.09 0.03
N GLN A 146 5.82 21.14 -0.48
CA GLN A 146 6.82 20.08 -0.29
C GLN A 146 7.07 19.75 1.19
N GLY A 147 7.12 20.77 2.06
CA GLY A 147 7.31 20.61 3.51
C GLY A 147 6.03 20.34 4.30
N ALA A 148 4.91 20.02 3.65
CA ALA A 148 3.66 19.74 4.35
C ALA A 148 3.80 18.51 5.26
N LYS A 149 3.13 18.54 6.42
CA LYS A 149 3.08 17.40 7.33
C LYS A 149 2.13 16.33 6.82
N SER A 150 2.45 15.07 7.07
CA SER A 150 1.55 13.95 6.79
C SER A 150 0.22 14.07 7.53
N ARG A 151 -0.86 13.54 6.93
CA ARG A 151 -2.24 13.67 7.40
C ARG A 151 -2.94 12.31 7.51
N LYS A 152 -2.50 11.45 8.44
CA LYS A 152 -3.05 10.08 8.59
C LYS A 152 -4.54 10.08 8.95
N GLU A 153 -4.99 11.11 9.67
CA GLU A 153 -6.39 11.29 10.03
C GLU A 153 -7.31 11.49 8.82
N VAL A 154 -6.78 12.01 7.70
CA VAL A 154 -7.53 12.10 6.43
C VAL A 154 -7.80 10.69 5.88
N LEU A 155 -6.82 9.79 5.99
CA LEU A 155 -7.00 8.39 5.57
C LEU A 155 -8.00 7.66 6.45
N ALA A 156 -7.92 7.87 7.78
CA ALA A 156 -8.88 7.32 8.73
C ALA A 156 -10.31 7.82 8.44
N ALA A 157 -10.48 9.12 8.17
CA ALA A 157 -11.77 9.70 7.81
C ALA A 157 -12.32 9.12 6.50
N ALA A 158 -11.47 8.98 5.48
CA ALA A 158 -11.86 8.36 4.21
C ALA A 158 -12.30 6.91 4.39
N ALA A 159 -11.55 6.12 5.18
CA ALA A 159 -11.91 4.74 5.50
C ALA A 159 -13.28 4.67 6.19
N LYS A 160 -13.50 5.51 7.22
CA LYS A 160 -14.76 5.58 7.94
C LYS A 160 -15.94 5.87 7.00
N ILE A 161 -15.81 6.86 6.12
CA ILE A 161 -16.87 7.26 5.18
C ILE A 161 -17.23 6.11 4.24
N VAL A 162 -16.24 5.42 3.69
CA VAL A 162 -16.47 4.35 2.69
C VAL A 162 -17.08 3.10 3.33
N THR A 163 -16.81 2.85 4.61
CA THR A 163 -17.35 1.69 5.32
C THR A 163 -18.55 2.00 6.20
N GLU A 164 -19.05 3.25 6.18
CA GLU A 164 -20.21 3.63 6.98
C GLU A 164 -21.46 2.93 6.45
N GLY A 165 -22.12 2.17 7.32
CA GLY A 165 -23.34 1.42 6.97
C GLY A 165 -23.11 0.10 6.24
N LEU A 166 -21.86 -0.37 6.12
CA LEU A 166 -21.56 -1.76 5.78
C LEU A 166 -21.88 -2.70 6.94
#